data_AF-A0A919WKB1-F1
#
_entry.id   AF-A0A919WKB1-F1
#
_cell.length_a   1.000
_cell.length_b   1.000
_cell.length_c   1.000
_cell.angle_alpha   90.00
_cell.angle_beta   90.00
_cell.angle_gamma   90.00
#
_symmetry.space_group_name_H-M   'P 1'
#
loop_
_entity.id
_entity.type
_entity.pdbx_description
1 polymer ?
#
loop_
_entity_poly.entity_id
_entity_poly.type
_entity_poly.pdbx_seq_one_letter_code
_entity_poly.pdbx_strand_id
1 'polypeptide(L)' 'MIREERQKEIELILNQLENKIKKYVKETTLDEREDLSQDLKIKLIEKLNILLDEKVPSFLDFTESI' A
#
# COMPACT_ATOMS: atom_id res chain seq x y z
N MET A 1 2.16 20.77 -5.55
CA MET A 1 0.91 20.63 -4.78
C MET A 1 0.27 19.25 -4.93
N ILE A 2 -0.49 18.91 -5.98
CA ILE A 2 -1.22 17.61 -6.07
C ILE A 2 -0.30 16.37 -5.95
N ARG A 3 0.87 16.39 -6.58
CA ARG A 3 1.84 15.26 -6.50
C ARG A 3 2.46 15.10 -5.12
N GLU A 4 2.63 16.18 -4.37
CA GLU A 4 3.26 16.15 -3.04
C GLU A 4 2.28 15.62 -1.98
N GLU A 5 0.99 15.90 -2.11
CA GLU A 5 -0.05 15.34 -1.25
C GLU A 5 -0.18 13.83 -1.45
N ARG A 6 -0.22 13.37 -2.71
CA ARG A 6 -0.23 11.94 -3.04
C ARG A 6 0.98 11.20 -2.46
N GLN A 7 2.18 11.80 -2.58
CA GLN A 7 3.39 11.20 -2.03
C GLN A 7 3.31 11.03 -0.52
N LYS A 8 2.81 12.04 0.20
CA LYS A 8 2.63 11.98 1.67
C LYS A 8 1.62 10.93 2.09
N GLU A 9 0.52 10.79 1.34
CA GLU A 9 -0.50 9.77 1.61
C GLU A 9 0.06 8.36 1.42
N ILE A 10 0.77 8.11 0.32
CA ILE A 10 1.45 6.82 0.09
C ILE A 10 2.46 6.54 1.20
N GLU A 11 3.27 7.53 1.59
CA GLU A 11 4.25 7.37 2.67
C GLU A 11 3.59 7.06 4.02
N LEU A 12 2.46 7.72 4.34
CA LEU A 12 1.67 7.42 5.54
C LEU A 12 1.17 5.97 5.54
N ILE A 13 0.62 5.50 4.42
CA ILE A 13 0.11 4.12 4.30
C ILE A 13 1.25 3.10 4.41
N LEU A 14 2.39 3.36 3.76
CA LEU A 14 3.56 2.49 3.86
C LEU A 14 4.07 2.39 5.31
N ASN A 15 4.10 3.52 6.04
CA ASN A 15 4.48 3.53 7.45
C ASN A 15 3.52 2.71 8.32
N GLN A 16 2.22 2.74 8.03
CA GLN A 16 1.23 1.89 8.71
C GLN A 16 1.43 0.40 8.40
N LEU A 17 1.90 0.08 7.19
CA LEU A 17 2.15 -1.30 6.74
C LEU A 17 3.53 -1.85 7.14
N GLU A 18 4.46 -1.01 7.59
CA GLU A 18 5.86 -1.39 7.87
C GLU A 18 5.97 -2.60 8.81
N ASN A 19 5.18 -2.64 9.89
CA ASN A 19 5.19 -3.78 10.81
C ASN A 19 4.71 -5.08 10.15
N LYS A 20 3.77 -4.98 9.20
CA LYS A 20 3.25 -6.11 8.44
C LYS A 20 4.27 -6.58 7.40
N ILE A 21 4.94 -5.66 6.71
CA ILE A 21 6.05 -5.96 5.78
C ILE A 21 7.15 -6.70 6.53
N LYS A 22 7.63 -6.16 7.66
CA LYS A 22 8.64 -6.78 8.53
C LYS A 22 8.26 -8.18 9.00
N LYS A 23 6.97 -8.42 9.26
CA LYS A 23 6.47 -9.74 9.64
C LYS A 23 6.62 -10.73 8.48
N TYR A 24 6.19 -10.37 7.28
CA TYR A 24 6.20 -11.30 6.14
C TYR A 24 7.60 -11.56 5.57
N VAL A 25 8.49 -10.57 5.55
CA VAL A 25 9.88 -10.80 5.09
C VAL A 25 10.66 -11.72 6.03
N LYS A 26 10.25 -11.88 7.29
CA LYS A 26 10.86 -12.86 8.19
C LYS A 26 10.58 -14.31 7.80
N GLU A 27 9.59 -14.55 6.96
CA GLU A 27 9.28 -15.88 6.41
C GLU A 27 10.19 -16.25 5.24
N THR A 28 11.09 -15.35 4.79
CA THR A 28 12.15 -15.66 3.81
C THR A 28 13.54 -15.79 4.44
N THR A 29 14.49 -16.29 3.65
CA THR A 29 15.90 -16.43 4.02
C THR A 29 16.52 -15.07 4.35
N LEU A 30 17.46 -15.04 5.31
CA LEU A 30 18.03 -13.78 5.83
C LEU A 30 18.59 -12.87 4.74
N ASP A 31 19.31 -13.47 3.78
CA ASP A 31 20.00 -12.75 2.71
C ASP A 31 19.03 -12.12 1.70
N GLU A 32 17.80 -12.66 1.59
CA GLU A 32 16.77 -12.17 0.65
C GLU A 32 15.80 -11.17 1.29
N ARG A 33 15.85 -10.95 2.60
CA ARG A 33 14.82 -10.16 3.32
C ARG A 33 14.82 -8.69 2.92
N GLU A 34 15.99 -8.12 2.69
CA GLU A 34 16.12 -6.71 2.31
C GLU A 34 15.56 -6.48 0.91
N ASP A 35 16.00 -7.29 -0.05
CA ASP A 35 15.51 -7.25 -1.43
C ASP A 35 14.00 -7.46 -1.48
N LEU A 36 13.48 -8.49 -0.80
CA LEU A 36 12.04 -8.74 -0.74
C LEU A 36 11.26 -7.57 -0.10
N SER A 37 11.84 -6.91 0.91
CA SER A 37 11.23 -5.74 1.54
C SER A 37 11.11 -4.57 0.55
N GLN A 38 12.15 -4.33 -0.25
CA GLN A 38 12.13 -3.28 -1.28
C GLN A 38 11.12 -3.61 -2.39
N ASP A 39 11.13 -4.84 -2.89
CA ASP A 39 10.19 -5.30 -3.92
C ASP A 39 8.72 -5.18 -3.46
N LEU A 40 8.44 -5.55 -2.21
CA LEU A 40 7.11 -5.40 -1.62
C LEU A 40 6.69 -3.92 -1.56
N LYS A 41 7.60 -3.02 -1.17
CA LYS A 41 7.32 -1.58 -1.12
C LYS A 41 7.03 -1.02 -2.50
N ILE A 42 7.80 -1.41 -3.52
CA ILE A 42 7.56 -1.00 -4.92
C ILE A 42 6.17 -1.45 -5.37
N LYS A 43 5.83 -2.73 -5.21
CA LYS A 43 4.51 -3.28 -5.57
C LYS A 43 3.36 -2.62 -4.81
N LEU A 44 3.56 -2.26 -3.54
CA LEU A 44 2.58 -1.53 -2.75
C LEU A 44 2.35 -0.13 -3.30
N ILE A 45 3.41 0.60 -3.65
CA ILE A 45 3.30 1.93 -4.27
C ILE A 45 2.55 1.85 -5.60
N GLU A 46 2.86 0.88 -6.46
CA GLU A 46 2.14 0.66 -7.72
C GLU A 46 0.65 0.42 -7.49
N LYS A 47 0.29 -0.44 -6.54
CA LYS A 47 -1.11 -0.71 -6.19
C LYS A 47 -1.81 0.51 -5.59
N LEU A 48 -1.15 1.24 -4.69
CA LEU A 48 -1.73 2.43 -4.06
C LEU A 48 -2.00 3.53 -5.08
N ASN A 49 -1.13 3.70 -6.08
CA ASN A 49 -1.39 4.66 -7.16
C ASN A 49 -2.67 4.34 -7.94
N ILE A 50 -3.04 3.06 -8.07
CA ILE A 50 -4.30 2.65 -8.72
C ILE A 50 -5.48 2.82 -7.75
N LEU A 51 -5.35 2.30 -6.54
CA LEU A 51 -6.44 2.27 -5.55
C LEU A 51 -6.85 3.66 -5.05
N LEU A 52 -5.90 4.60 -4.92
CA LEU A 52 -6.22 5.97 -4.52
C LEU A 52 -6.95 6.76 -5.62
N ASP A 53 -6.90 6.28 -6.86
CA ASP A 53 -7.66 6.85 -7.98
C ASP A 53 -9.04 6.16 -8.16
N GLU A 54 -9.30 5.05 -7.46
CA GLU A 54 -10.59 4.38 -7.52
C GLU A 54 -11.64 5.16 -6.70
N LYS A 55 -12.82 5.37 -7.31
CA LYS A 55 -13.96 5.95 -6.62
C LYS A 55 -14.44 4.95 -5.56
N VAL A 56 -14.20 5.27 -4.29
CA VAL A 56 -14.76 4.50 -3.17
C VAL A 56 -16.29 4.61 -3.23
N PRO A 57 -17.03 3.48 -3.21
CA PRO A 57 -18.48 3.50 -3.16
C PRO A 57 -18.95 4.31 -1.95
N SER A 58 -19.89 5.22 -2.15
CA SER A 58 -20.58 5.83 -1.03
C SER A 58 -21.42 4.79 -0.30
N PHE A 59 -21.84 5.11 0.93
CA PHE A 59 -22.74 4.25 1.69
C PHE A 59 -24.00 3.86 0.88
N LEU A 60 -24.55 4.80 0.09
CA LEU A 60 -25.72 4.54 -0.75
C LEU A 60 -25.39 3.67 -1.96
N ASP A 61 -24.27 3.94 -2.64
CA ASP A 61 -23.79 3.11 -3.77
C ASP A 61 -23.62 1.64 -3.32
N PHE A 62 -23.16 1.43 -2.08
CA PHE A 62 -23.01 0.11 -1.49
C PHE A 62 -24.35 -0.58 -1.21
N THR A 63 -25.35 0.14 -0.69
CA THR A 63 -26.68 -0.43 -0.39
C THR A 63 -27.53 -0.74 -1.61
N GLU A 64 -27.33 -0.04 -2.74
CA GLU A 64 -28.03 -0.32 -4.00
C GLU A 64 -27.47 -1.55 -4.73
N SER A 65 -26.31 -2.07 -4.28
CA SER A 65 -25.61 -3.21 -4.87
C SER A 65 -25.90 -4.56 -4.18
N ILE A 66 -26.80 -4.59 -3.19
CA ILE A 66 -27.23 -5.78 -2.42
C ILE A 66 -28.70 -6.07 -2.71
#